data_AF-A0A060C2M4-F1
#
_entry.id   AF-A0A060C2M4-F1
#
_cell.length_a   1.000
_cell.length_b   1.000
_cell.length_c   1.000
_cell.angle_alpha   90.00
_cell.angle_beta   90.00
_cell.angle_gamma   90.00
#
_symmetry.space_group_name_H-M   'P 1'
#
loop_
_entity.id
_entity.type
_entity.pdbx_description
1 polymer ?
#
loop_
_entity_poly.entity_id
_entity_poly.type
_entity_poly.pdbx_seq_one_letter_code
_entity_poly.pdbx_strand_id
1 'polypeptide(L)'
;VYLRQFEYRADARASRALLNFEGVDSCYYVWLNGTFVGYSQVSHSTGEFDVTDALDDGDNTLAVLVLKWCDGSYMEDQDKFRTSGIFRDVYLLRRPRQAIRDYRIRTSIVWGDEQGGEPVAASASCDVDIDYSGAAAVPTQIELFDAEGTAVGRATCGDAV
;
A
#
# COMPACT_ATOMS: atom_id res chain seq x y z
N VAL A 1 -20.12 -15.90 -2.24
CA VAL A 1 -18.79 -16.55 -2.28
C VAL A 1 -18.22 -16.35 -3.66
N TYR A 2 -16.96 -15.91 -3.74
CA TYR A 2 -16.21 -15.78 -4.98
C TYR A 2 -15.13 -16.86 -5.02
N LEU A 3 -14.92 -17.48 -6.18
CA LEU A 3 -13.89 -18.49 -6.40
C LEU A 3 -13.12 -18.15 -7.68
N ARG A 4 -11.79 -18.19 -7.60
CA ARG A 4 -10.93 -17.92 -8.75
C ARG A 4 -9.71 -18.82 -8.73
N GLN A 5 -9.46 -19.48 -9.85
CA GLN A 5 -8.20 -20.15 -10.13
C GLN A 5 -7.28 -19.21 -10.91
N PHE A 6 -5.98 -19.25 -10.59
CA PHE A 6 -4.96 -18.45 -11.26
C PHE A 6 -3.60 -19.15 -11.22
N GLU A 7 -2.77 -18.89 -12.24
CA GLU A 7 -1.38 -19.33 -12.27
C GLU A 7 -0.51 -18.29 -11.55
N TYR A 8 0.40 -18.76 -10.71
CA TYR A 8 1.45 -17.98 -10.06
C TYR A 8 2.81 -18.58 -10.43
N ARG A 9 3.82 -17.70 -10.52
CA ARG A 9 5.21 -18.11 -10.73
C ARG A 9 6.09 -17.40 -9.73
N ALA A 10 6.85 -18.12 -8.93
CA ALA A 10 7.75 -17.52 -7.96
C ALA A 10 8.81 -16.64 -8.66
N ASP A 11 9.10 -15.46 -8.09
CA ASP A 11 10.24 -14.63 -8.50
C ASP A 11 11.20 -14.50 -7.31
N ALA A 12 12.41 -15.04 -7.45
CA ALA A 12 13.43 -15.00 -6.41
C ALA A 12 13.82 -13.57 -5.99
N ARG A 13 13.65 -12.58 -6.87
CA ARG A 13 13.93 -11.16 -6.57
C ARG A 13 12.76 -10.47 -5.85
N ALA A 14 11.56 -11.05 -5.93
CA ALA A 14 10.34 -10.51 -5.34
C ALA A 14 9.62 -11.61 -4.56
N SER A 15 10.33 -12.16 -3.57
CA SER A 15 9.95 -13.36 -2.83
C SER A 15 8.81 -13.17 -1.83
N ARG A 16 8.25 -11.95 -1.69
CA ARG A 16 7.01 -11.71 -0.91
C ARG A 16 5.86 -11.46 -1.86
N ALA A 17 4.70 -12.03 -1.55
CA ALA A 17 3.46 -11.85 -2.29
C ALA A 17 2.35 -11.36 -1.36
N LEU A 18 1.83 -10.17 -1.65
CA LEU A 18 0.79 -9.51 -0.87
C LEU A 18 -0.50 -9.49 -1.68
N LEU A 19 -1.52 -10.21 -1.22
CA LEU A 19 -2.85 -10.22 -1.83
C LEU A 19 -3.60 -8.97 -1.38
N ASN A 20 -3.86 -8.07 -2.32
CA ASN A 20 -4.49 -6.78 -2.09
C ASN A 20 -5.92 -6.78 -2.61
N PHE A 21 -6.84 -6.33 -1.76
CA PHE A 21 -8.22 -6.02 -2.10
C PHE A 21 -8.44 -4.52 -1.88
N GLU A 22 -8.69 -3.75 -2.93
CA GLU A 22 -8.82 -2.29 -2.80
C GLU A 22 -10.18 -1.83 -2.24
N GLY A 23 -11.16 -2.75 -2.18
CA GLY A 23 -12.47 -2.48 -1.59
C GLY A 23 -13.44 -3.66 -1.70
N VAL A 24 -13.97 -4.07 -0.54
CA VAL A 24 -14.93 -5.18 -0.41
C VAL A 24 -15.96 -4.80 0.64
N ASP A 25 -17.25 -4.85 0.28
CA ASP A 25 -18.36 -4.42 1.14
C ASP A 25 -19.18 -5.63 1.65
N SER A 26 -19.36 -5.85 2.96
CA SER A 26 -18.91 -5.01 4.10
C SER A 26 -17.78 -5.62 4.91
N CYS A 27 -17.69 -6.95 4.93
CA CYS A 27 -16.55 -7.68 5.44
C CYS A 27 -16.37 -8.98 4.69
N TYR A 28 -15.18 -9.57 4.81
CA TYR A 28 -14.87 -10.76 4.06
C TYR A 28 -13.79 -11.62 4.72
N TYR A 29 -13.90 -12.91 4.45
CA TYR A 29 -12.92 -13.92 4.82
C TYR A 29 -12.23 -14.45 3.57
N VAL A 30 -10.93 -14.68 3.66
CA VAL A 30 -10.07 -15.09 2.54
C VAL A 30 -9.44 -16.45 2.84
N TRP A 31 -9.47 -17.34 1.84
CA TRP A 31 -8.72 -18.58 1.82
C TRP A 31 -7.92 -18.68 0.51
N LEU A 32 -6.72 -19.24 0.62
CA LEU A 32 -5.86 -19.56 -0.51
C LEU A 32 -5.43 -21.02 -0.39
N ASN A 33 -5.65 -21.81 -1.43
CA ASN A 33 -5.35 -23.25 -1.48
C ASN A 33 -5.93 -24.02 -0.27
N GLY A 34 -7.11 -23.62 0.19
CA GLY A 34 -7.79 -24.20 1.35
C GLY A 34 -7.31 -23.70 2.72
N THR A 35 -6.22 -22.94 2.77
CA THR A 35 -5.69 -22.34 4.01
C THR A 35 -6.38 -21.01 4.29
N PHE A 36 -6.82 -20.80 5.53
CA PHE A 36 -7.38 -19.52 5.97
C PHE A 36 -6.29 -18.46 6.02
N VAL A 37 -6.46 -17.38 5.24
CA VAL A 37 -5.50 -16.28 5.13
C VAL A 37 -5.85 -15.15 6.10
N GLY A 38 -7.13 -14.80 6.22
CA GLY A 38 -7.53 -13.73 7.11
C GLY A 38 -8.94 -13.21 6.89
N TYR A 39 -9.25 -12.13 7.62
CA TYR A 39 -10.51 -11.42 7.63
C TYR A 39 -10.26 -9.91 7.61
N SER A 40 -11.11 -9.13 6.94
CA SER A 40 -11.07 -7.66 6.98
C SER A 40 -12.46 -7.04 6.97
N GLN A 41 -12.54 -5.85 7.56
CA GLN A 41 -13.67 -4.90 7.51
C GLN A 41 -13.17 -3.55 6.96
N VAL A 42 -14.05 -2.54 6.92
CA VAL A 42 -13.81 -1.20 6.37
C VAL A 42 -13.81 -1.22 4.84
N SER A 43 -15.00 -1.07 4.27
CA SER A 43 -15.29 -1.35 2.86
C SER A 43 -14.44 -0.53 1.88
N HIS A 44 -14.08 0.69 2.28
CA HIS A 44 -13.36 1.65 1.44
C HIS A 44 -11.86 1.73 1.72
N SER A 45 -11.32 0.85 2.56
CA SER A 45 -9.88 0.71 2.82
C SER A 45 -9.33 -0.53 2.11
N THR A 46 -8.06 -0.46 1.68
CA THR A 46 -7.36 -1.63 1.15
C THR A 46 -7.15 -2.65 2.26
N GLY A 47 -7.53 -3.90 2.01
CA GLY A 47 -7.13 -5.04 2.82
C GLY A 47 -5.97 -5.77 2.17
N GLU A 48 -4.85 -5.90 2.89
CA GLU A 48 -3.63 -6.55 2.41
C GLU A 48 -3.32 -7.77 3.28
N PHE A 49 -3.01 -8.90 2.63
CA PHE A 49 -2.64 -10.14 3.30
C PHE A 49 -1.32 -10.66 2.74
N ASP A 50 -0.36 -10.98 3.61
CA ASP A 50 0.84 -11.72 3.21
C ASP A 50 0.46 -13.19 2.94
N VAL A 51 0.52 -13.59 1.67
CA VAL A 51 0.16 -14.93 1.21
C VAL A 51 1.38 -15.70 0.71
N THR A 52 2.59 -15.21 1.01
CA THR A 52 3.85 -15.76 0.51
C THR A 52 3.96 -17.27 0.76
N ASP A 53 3.64 -17.71 1.97
CA ASP A 53 3.78 -19.12 2.37
C ASP A 53 2.56 -20.00 2.01
N ALA A 54 1.49 -19.39 1.48
CA ALA A 54 0.25 -20.08 1.09
C ALA A 54 0.12 -20.27 -0.43
N LEU A 55 1.01 -19.66 -1.22
CA LEU A 55 1.04 -19.78 -2.68
C LEU A 55 1.86 -21.01 -3.11
N ASP A 56 1.36 -21.71 -4.11
CA ASP A 56 2.09 -22.74 -4.85
C ASP A 56 2.68 -22.15 -6.15
N ASP A 57 3.81 -22.69 -6.60
CA ASP A 57 4.33 -22.39 -7.95
C ASP A 57 3.49 -23.17 -8.97
N GLY A 58 2.73 -22.45 -9.80
CA GLY A 58 1.71 -23.01 -10.69
C GLY A 58 0.28 -22.62 -10.29
N ASP A 59 -0.64 -23.57 -10.31
CA ASP A 59 -2.07 -23.31 -10.13
C ASP A 59 -2.45 -23.07 -8.67
N ASN A 60 -3.20 -22.00 -8.42
CA ASN A 60 -3.68 -21.60 -7.10
C ASN A 60 -5.19 -21.36 -7.13
N THR A 61 -5.86 -21.60 -6.00
CA THR A 61 -7.30 -21.35 -5.82
C THR A 61 -7.55 -20.35 -4.70
N LEU A 62 -8.09 -19.20 -5.07
CA LEU A 62 -8.57 -18.16 -4.14
C LEU A 62 -10.06 -18.34 -3.89
N ALA A 63 -10.45 -18.35 -2.61
CA ALA A 63 -11.85 -18.33 -2.18
C ALA A 63 -12.10 -17.14 -1.25
N VAL A 64 -13.17 -16.39 -1.51
CA VAL A 64 -13.56 -15.22 -0.70
C VAL A 64 -15.03 -15.30 -0.31
N LEU A 65 -15.30 -15.33 0.99
CA LEU A 65 -16.64 -15.22 1.54
C LEU A 65 -16.89 -13.77 1.93
N VAL A 66 -17.74 -13.08 1.17
CA VAL A 66 -18.17 -11.71 1.48
C VAL A 66 -19.51 -11.75 2.18
N LEU A 67 -19.62 -11.05 3.31
CA LEU A 67 -20.87 -10.86 4.03
C LEU A 67 -21.42 -9.47 3.73
N LYS A 68 -22.73 -9.39 3.49
CA LYS A 68 -23.40 -8.12 3.26
C LYS A 68 -23.41 -7.24 4.50
N TRP A 69 -23.54 -7.83 5.69
CA TRP A 69 -23.62 -7.11 6.96
C TRP A 69 -22.66 -7.69 8.00
N CYS A 70 -22.05 -6.80 8.78
CA CYS A 70 -21.19 -7.09 9.92
C CYS A 70 -21.30 -5.99 10.97
N ASP A 71 -20.56 -6.10 12.06
CA ASP A 71 -20.44 -5.04 13.06
C ASP A 71 -19.94 -3.72 12.46
N GLY A 72 -19.01 -3.76 11.51
CA GLY A 72 -18.53 -2.57 10.80
C GLY A 72 -19.62 -1.83 10.02
N SER A 73 -20.71 -2.50 9.62
CA SER A 73 -21.83 -1.85 8.92
C SER A 73 -22.51 -0.76 9.77
N TYR A 74 -22.42 -0.82 11.10
CA TYR A 74 -22.91 0.26 11.98
C TYR A 74 -22.08 1.55 11.88
N MET A 75 -20.83 1.45 11.43
CA MET A 75 -19.95 2.60 11.20
C MET A 75 -20.01 3.10 9.74
N GLU A 76 -20.75 2.42 8.86
CA GLU A 76 -20.87 2.71 7.42
C GLU A 76 -22.30 3.06 7.01
N ASP A 77 -23.02 3.81 7.86
CA ASP A 77 -24.43 4.18 7.69
C ASP A 77 -24.62 5.47 6.88
N GLN A 78 -23.82 5.68 5.81
CA GLN A 78 -23.99 6.86 4.96
C GLN A 78 -25.33 6.83 4.20
N ASP A 79 -25.83 8.02 3.84
CA ASP A 79 -27.00 8.22 2.97
C ASP A 79 -26.66 7.86 1.52
N LYS A 80 -26.66 6.56 1.23
CA LYS A 80 -26.34 5.96 -0.07
C LYS A 80 -27.06 4.63 -0.26
N PHE A 81 -27.09 4.12 -1.50
CA PHE A 81 -27.56 2.77 -1.78
C PHE A 81 -26.68 1.72 -1.08
N ARG A 82 -27.32 0.72 -0.46
CA ARG A 82 -26.65 -0.38 0.24
C ARG A 82 -26.36 -1.55 -0.69
N THR A 83 -25.19 -1.51 -1.31
CA THR A 83 -24.61 -2.56 -2.15
C THR A 83 -23.78 -3.55 -1.33
N SER A 84 -23.14 -4.53 -1.99
CA SER A 84 -22.21 -5.47 -1.35
C SER A 84 -21.37 -6.18 -2.41
N GLY A 85 -20.24 -6.75 -2.01
CA GLY A 85 -19.37 -7.56 -2.88
C GLY A 85 -17.96 -7.00 -3.01
N ILE A 86 -17.14 -7.64 -3.84
CA ILE A 86 -15.82 -7.13 -4.22
C ILE A 86 -16.04 -6.07 -5.31
N PHE A 87 -15.86 -4.79 -4.97
CA PHE A 87 -16.27 -3.67 -5.83
C PHE A 87 -15.10 -2.81 -6.34
N ARG A 88 -13.87 -3.12 -5.91
CA ARG A 88 -12.62 -2.58 -6.48
C ARG A 88 -11.64 -3.71 -6.79
N ASP A 89 -10.48 -3.36 -7.33
CA ASP A 89 -9.50 -4.29 -7.87
C ASP A 89 -8.94 -5.25 -6.82
N VAL A 90 -8.55 -6.43 -7.31
CA VAL A 90 -7.87 -7.48 -6.56
C VAL A 90 -6.64 -7.91 -7.32
N TYR A 91 -5.47 -7.87 -6.68
CA TYR A 91 -4.21 -8.22 -7.31
C TYR A 91 -3.18 -8.77 -6.31
N LEU A 92 -2.17 -9.44 -6.86
CA LEU A 92 -0.98 -9.87 -6.13
C LEU A 92 0.15 -8.86 -6.34
N LEU A 93 0.56 -8.22 -5.26
CA LEU A 93 1.69 -7.32 -5.24
C LEU A 93 2.94 -8.08 -4.82
N ARG A 94 3.94 -8.13 -5.71
CA ARG A 94 5.22 -8.79 -5.43
C ARG A 94 6.23 -7.79 -4.91
N ARG A 95 6.95 -8.14 -3.86
CA ARG A 95 7.96 -7.30 -3.22
C ARG A 95 9.20 -8.11 -2.85
N PRO A 96 10.41 -7.52 -2.91
CA PRO A 96 11.57 -8.10 -2.24
C PRO A 96 11.32 -8.23 -0.73
N ARG A 97 12.08 -9.11 -0.06
CA ARG A 97 12.06 -9.23 1.41
C ARG A 97 12.55 -7.97 2.13
N GLN A 98 13.50 -7.28 1.52
CA GLN A 98 14.05 -6.01 1.99
C GLN A 98 13.72 -4.93 0.97
N ALA A 99 12.89 -3.97 1.36
CA ALA A 99 12.41 -2.89 0.50
C ALA A 99 11.90 -1.73 1.35
N ILE A 100 11.73 -0.55 0.75
CA ILE A 100 10.96 0.54 1.37
C ILE A 100 9.53 0.04 1.59
N ARG A 101 9.07 0.08 2.85
CA ARG A 101 7.71 -0.29 3.26
C ARG A 101 6.79 0.92 3.18
N ASP A 102 7.25 2.05 3.72
CA ASP A 102 6.49 3.29 3.80
C ASP A 102 7.45 4.48 3.78
N TYR A 103 6.96 5.64 3.37
CA TYR A 103 7.70 6.89 3.48
C TYR A 103 6.76 8.07 3.71
N ARG A 104 7.23 9.06 4.47
CA ARG A 104 6.49 10.28 4.76
C ARG A 104 7.30 11.49 4.38
N ILE A 105 6.71 12.34 3.54
CA ILE A 105 7.30 13.60 3.11
C ILE A 105 6.65 14.74 3.88
N ARG A 106 7.47 15.65 4.43
CA ARG A 106 7.02 16.89 5.08
C ARG A 106 7.72 18.06 4.43
N THR A 107 6.96 19.06 4.02
CA THR A 107 7.48 20.26 3.42
C THR A 107 7.29 21.44 4.36
N SER A 108 8.32 22.28 4.48
CA SER A 108 8.24 23.54 5.21
C SER A 108 8.82 24.69 4.39
N ILE A 109 8.20 25.85 4.50
CA ILE A 109 8.64 27.09 3.87
C ILE A 109 8.95 28.09 4.97
N VAL A 110 10.14 28.66 4.92
CA VAL A 110 10.52 29.83 5.71
C VAL A 110 10.25 31.04 4.84
N TRP A 111 9.34 31.90 5.29
CA TRP A 111 8.98 33.14 4.62
C TRP A 111 9.94 34.26 5.02
N GLY A 112 10.36 35.05 4.05
CA GLY A 112 11.14 36.28 4.24
C GLY A 112 10.24 37.51 4.28
N ASP A 113 10.88 38.68 4.22
CA ASP A 113 10.19 39.97 4.22
C ASP A 113 9.34 40.15 2.95
N GLU A 114 8.17 40.78 3.09
CA GLU A 114 7.29 41.11 1.97
C GLU A 114 7.97 42.07 0.98
N GLN A 115 7.85 41.78 -0.31
CA GLN A 115 8.28 42.69 -1.38
C GLN A 115 7.08 42.97 -2.29
N GLY A 116 6.63 44.22 -2.32
CA GLY A 116 5.49 44.62 -3.14
C GLY A 116 4.12 44.14 -2.63
N GLY A 117 4.02 43.75 -1.34
CA GLY A 117 2.78 43.28 -0.72
C GLY A 117 2.55 41.76 -0.84
N GLU A 118 3.49 41.03 -1.41
CA GLU A 118 3.45 39.58 -1.51
C GLU A 118 4.56 38.94 -0.65
N PRO A 119 4.27 37.85 0.08
CA PRO A 119 5.27 37.13 0.85
C PRO A 119 6.26 36.43 -0.09
N VAL A 120 7.56 36.65 0.15
CA VAL A 120 8.63 36.01 -0.61
C VAL A 120 9.19 34.84 0.20
N ALA A 121 9.24 33.63 -0.36
CA ALA A 121 9.85 32.49 0.31
C ALA A 121 11.38 32.71 0.44
N ALA A 122 11.91 32.68 1.66
CA ALA A 122 13.35 32.78 1.92
C ALA A 122 14.04 31.42 1.70
N SER A 123 13.40 30.33 2.11
CA SER A 123 13.88 28.96 1.87
C SER A 123 12.75 27.95 1.98
N ALA A 124 12.92 26.78 1.36
CA ALA A 124 12.04 25.64 1.54
C ALA A 124 12.87 24.39 1.89
N SER A 125 12.30 23.49 2.70
CA SER A 125 12.90 22.20 3.04
C SER A 125 11.90 21.07 2.86
N CYS A 126 12.43 19.87 2.63
CA CYS A 126 11.68 18.64 2.46
C CYS A 126 12.32 17.56 3.33
N ASP A 127 11.63 17.16 4.40
CA ASP A 127 12.04 16.06 5.27
C ASP A 127 11.38 14.77 4.79
N VAL A 128 12.16 13.70 4.67
CA VAL A 128 11.69 12.39 4.20
C VAL A 128 12.01 11.35 5.27
N ASP A 129 10.96 10.87 5.94
CA ASP A 129 11.05 9.72 6.84
C ASP A 129 10.82 8.45 6.01
N ILE A 130 11.69 7.44 6.11
CA ILE A 130 11.56 6.17 5.38
C ILE A 130 11.52 5.02 6.37
N ASP A 131 10.56 4.12 6.18
CA ASP A 131 10.49 2.86 6.88
C ASP A 131 10.74 1.69 5.92
N TYR A 132 11.47 0.68 6.40
CA TYR A 132 11.91 -0.46 5.61
C TYR A 132 11.23 -1.74 6.08
N SER A 133 10.97 -2.63 5.13
CA SER A 133 10.58 -4.01 5.38
C SER A 133 11.82 -4.88 5.57
N GLY A 134 11.71 -5.89 6.44
CA GLY A 134 12.81 -6.81 6.75
C GLY A 134 13.64 -6.37 7.95
N ALA A 135 14.81 -7.00 8.12
CA ALA A 135 15.68 -6.79 9.30
C ALA A 135 16.69 -5.65 9.16
N ALA A 136 16.84 -5.08 7.95
CA ALA A 136 17.84 -4.05 7.67
C ALA A 136 17.29 -3.04 6.66
N ALA A 137 17.79 -1.80 6.75
CA ALA A 137 17.54 -0.78 5.75
C ALA A 137 18.17 -1.19 4.40
N VAL A 138 17.60 -0.68 3.31
CA VAL A 138 18.21 -0.83 1.97
C VAL A 138 18.83 0.49 1.53
N PRO A 139 19.99 0.48 0.84
CA PRO A 139 20.59 1.68 0.29
C PRO A 139 19.57 2.43 -0.59
N THR A 140 19.29 3.68 -0.21
CA THR A 140 18.21 4.47 -0.80
C THR A 140 18.75 5.83 -1.23
N GLN A 141 18.47 6.17 -2.49
CA GLN A 141 18.74 7.50 -3.04
C GLN A 141 17.42 8.27 -3.17
N ILE A 142 17.42 9.51 -2.69
CA ILE A 142 16.28 10.43 -2.74
C ILE A 142 16.69 11.61 -3.62
N GLU A 143 15.89 11.90 -4.64
CA GLU A 143 16.08 13.04 -5.54
C GLU A 143 14.79 13.87 -5.61
N LEU A 144 14.93 15.18 -5.44
CA LEU A 144 13.84 16.15 -5.60
C LEU A 144 14.04 16.87 -6.95
N PHE A 145 12.99 16.93 -7.76
CA PHE A 145 12.98 17.60 -9.07
C PHE A 145 12.01 18.78 -9.06
N ASP A 146 12.36 19.84 -9.80
CA ASP A 146 11.42 20.93 -10.11
C ASP A 146 10.40 20.50 -11.19
N ALA A 147 9.49 21.41 -11.56
CA ALA A 147 8.42 21.13 -12.53
C ALA A 147 8.95 20.85 -13.94
N GLU A 148 10.14 21.37 -14.26
CA GLU A 148 10.85 21.18 -15.51
C GLU A 148 11.69 19.89 -15.53
N GLY A 149 11.79 19.18 -14.40
CA GLY A 149 12.54 17.93 -14.26
C GLY A 149 14.02 18.12 -13.93
N THR A 150 14.44 19.30 -13.48
CA THR A 150 15.80 19.56 -13.00
C THR A 150 15.94 19.14 -11.54
N ALA A 151 17.01 18.42 -11.20
CA ALA A 151 17.26 18.02 -9.82
C ALA A 151 17.64 19.22 -8.95
N VAL A 152 16.87 19.47 -7.89
CA VAL A 152 17.03 20.60 -6.95
C VAL A 152 17.40 20.17 -5.53
N GLY A 153 17.37 18.87 -5.23
CA GLY A 153 17.78 18.33 -3.94
C GLY A 153 18.14 16.85 -4.02
N ARG A 154 19.08 16.39 -3.19
CA ARG A 154 19.51 15.00 -3.12
C ARG A 154 19.84 14.60 -1.68
N ALA A 155 19.51 13.36 -1.32
CA ALA A 155 19.93 12.74 -0.07
C ALA A 155 20.12 11.24 -0.27
N THR A 156 20.90 10.61 0.61
CA THR A 156 21.06 9.16 0.68
C THR A 156 20.81 8.69 2.11
N CYS A 157 20.24 7.51 2.26
CA CYS A 157 20.07 6.86 3.55
C CYS A 157 20.07 5.32 3.39
N GLY A 158 20.04 4.60 4.51
CA GLY A 158 20.01 3.15 4.50
C GLY A 158 21.35 2.50 4.13
N ASP A 159 22.47 3.15 4.44
CA ASP A 159 23.79 2.54 4.32
C ASP A 159 23.84 1.25 5.16
N ALA A 160 24.36 0.18 4.54
CA ALA A 160 24.57 -1.08 5.23
C ALA A 160 25.62 -0.88 6.33
N VAL A 161 25.31 -1.34 7.55
CA VAL A 161 26.33 -1.56 8.60
C VAL A 161 27.28 -2.67 8.16
#